data_AF-A0AAI8L3D0-F1
#
_entry.id   AF-A0AAI8L3D0-F1
#
_cell.length_a   1.000
_cell.length_b   1.000
_cell.length_c   1.000
_cell.angle_alpha   90.00
_cell.angle_beta   90.00
_cell.angle_gamma   90.00
#
_symmetry.space_group_name_H-M   'P 1'
#
loop_
_entity.id
_entity.type
_entity.pdbx_description
1 polymer ?
#
loop_
_entity_poly.entity_id
_entity_poly.type
_entity_poly.pdbx_seq_one_letter_code
_entity_poly.pdbx_strand_id
1 'polypeptide(L)'
;MTQEEPRHVLVQARREPSPLYEPPAGGWWAEDTSSFSVNLALEDPALALPPDLSEALRSWSLFPFPEGGASRSDLREHVERGVAVAQRLARHLGPSWAVRYWDEHQHTMKWLCWGCDRLHWERDLHGSPPHPLDLTVEGEFKYGPLRAEGFGDFFPDDPAAGLDLPNELVTALYTWARDIDDTLNRDLRDREEGKYDAEWRRLFHTGADLARRVAHELGPARKVTYKGLANGGLDALTSVTWQGDREL
;
A
#
# COMPACT_ATOMS: atom_id res chain seq x y z
N MET A 1 -8.89 -12.31 16.57
CA MET A 1 -9.11 -13.16 15.37
C MET A 1 -7.84 -13.96 15.18
N THR A 2 -7.93 -15.28 15.04
CA THR A 2 -6.78 -16.11 14.65
C THR A 2 -6.33 -15.64 13.28
N GLN A 3 -5.14 -15.04 13.20
CA GLN A 3 -4.54 -14.66 11.91
C GLN A 3 -4.44 -15.94 11.09
N GLU A 4 -5.22 -16.06 10.01
CA GLU A 4 -4.96 -17.08 9.01
C GLU A 4 -3.51 -16.90 8.54
N GLU A 5 -2.80 -18.01 8.41
CA GLU A 5 -1.40 -17.96 7.98
C GLU A 5 -1.34 -17.35 6.57
N PRO A 6 -0.48 -16.35 6.32
CA PRO A 6 -0.44 -15.68 5.03
C PRO A 6 -0.04 -16.67 3.93
N ARG A 7 -0.60 -16.50 2.73
CA ARG A 7 -0.18 -17.28 1.57
C ARG A 7 1.25 -16.93 1.17
N HIS A 8 2.05 -17.91 0.83
CA HIS A 8 3.45 -17.69 0.48
C HIS A 8 3.65 -17.59 -1.03
N VAL A 9 4.44 -16.61 -1.47
CA VAL A 9 4.82 -16.46 -2.88
C VAL A 9 6.29 -16.07 -3.00
N LEU A 10 6.99 -16.71 -3.94
CA LEU A 10 8.33 -16.36 -4.37
C LEU A 10 8.27 -15.65 -5.73
N VAL A 11 8.94 -14.51 -5.81
CA VAL A 11 9.17 -13.77 -7.06
C VAL A 11 10.55 -14.11 -7.58
N GLN A 12 10.62 -14.75 -8.76
CA GLN A 12 11.86 -15.14 -9.42
C GLN A 12 11.71 -15.11 -10.94
N ALA A 13 12.60 -14.41 -11.63
CA ALA A 13 12.64 -14.41 -13.09
C ALA A 13 13.28 -15.70 -13.62
N ARG A 14 12.46 -16.67 -14.08
CA ARG A 14 12.93 -17.90 -14.73
C ARG A 14 12.79 -17.89 -16.26
N ARG A 15 12.59 -16.70 -16.85
CA ARG A 15 12.26 -16.52 -18.28
C ARG A 15 10.95 -17.19 -18.68
N GLU A 16 10.00 -17.18 -17.76
CA GLU A 16 8.65 -17.70 -17.93
C GLU A 16 7.64 -16.55 -17.90
N PRO A 17 6.46 -16.69 -18.54
CA PRO A 17 5.44 -15.64 -18.55
C PRO A 17 5.01 -15.15 -17.17
N SER A 18 5.02 -16.04 -16.17
CA SER A 18 4.84 -15.69 -14.77
C SER A 18 6.14 -15.89 -13.97
N PRO A 19 6.64 -14.87 -13.27
CA PRO A 19 7.74 -15.01 -12.32
C PRO A 19 7.30 -15.45 -10.91
N LEU A 20 6.05 -15.86 -10.71
CA LEU A 20 5.50 -16.16 -9.39
C LEU A 20 5.43 -17.65 -9.11
N TYR A 21 5.86 -18.05 -7.92
CA TYR A 21 5.85 -19.45 -7.49
C TYR A 21 5.28 -19.56 -6.07
N GLU A 22 4.46 -20.58 -5.84
CA GLU A 22 3.93 -20.92 -4.51
C GLU A 22 4.47 -22.29 -4.05
N PRO A 23 4.48 -22.56 -2.73
CA PRO A 23 4.79 -23.89 -2.24
C PRO A 23 3.69 -24.90 -2.56
N PRO A 24 4.02 -26.18 -2.74
CA PRO A 24 3.02 -27.23 -2.94
C PRO A 24 2.01 -27.27 -1.78
N ALA A 25 0.72 -27.47 -2.11
CA ALA A 25 -0.34 -27.55 -1.12
C ALA A 25 -0.08 -28.64 -0.06
N GLY A 26 -0.14 -28.25 1.21
CA GLY A 26 0.08 -29.16 2.35
C GLY A 26 1.53 -29.61 2.56
N GLY A 27 2.48 -29.05 1.82
CA GLY A 27 3.91 -29.30 1.99
C GLY A 27 4.52 -28.46 3.11
N TRP A 28 5.44 -29.05 3.86
CA TRP A 28 6.33 -28.29 4.74
C TRP A 28 7.26 -27.45 3.85
N TRP A 29 7.20 -26.13 3.90
CA TRP A 29 8.16 -25.29 3.20
C TRP A 29 9.41 -25.12 4.06
N ALA A 30 10.55 -25.55 3.53
CA ALA A 30 11.85 -25.17 4.08
C ALA A 30 12.17 -23.73 3.67
N GLU A 31 13.12 -23.08 4.34
CA GLU A 31 13.57 -21.74 3.97
C GLU A 31 14.35 -21.69 2.64
N ASP A 32 14.27 -22.71 1.79
CA ASP A 32 15.01 -22.83 0.53
C ASP A 32 14.11 -22.62 -0.71
N THR A 33 14.75 -22.35 -1.85
CA THR A 33 14.04 -22.10 -3.12
C THR A 33 13.36 -23.33 -3.69
N SER A 34 13.80 -24.54 -3.29
CA SER A 34 13.24 -25.80 -3.77
C SER A 34 11.79 -26.01 -3.32
N SER A 35 11.43 -25.37 -2.21
CA SER A 35 10.07 -25.35 -1.67
C SER A 35 9.07 -24.58 -2.53
N PHE A 36 9.52 -23.71 -3.45
CA PHE A 36 8.66 -22.91 -4.35
C PHE A 36 8.74 -23.44 -5.79
N SER A 37 7.85 -24.37 -6.11
CA SER A 37 7.89 -25.14 -7.36
C SER A 37 6.63 -25.03 -8.22
N VAL A 38 5.50 -24.56 -7.66
CA VAL A 38 4.25 -24.42 -8.41
C VAL A 38 4.20 -23.03 -9.02
N ASN A 39 4.17 -22.93 -10.35
CA ASN A 39 4.01 -21.64 -11.03
C ASN A 39 2.60 -21.08 -10.78
N LEU A 40 2.52 -19.83 -10.30
CA LEU A 40 1.29 -19.12 -10.04
C LEU A 40 1.01 -18.18 -11.21
N ALA A 41 -0.13 -18.34 -11.89
CA ALA A 41 -0.48 -17.50 -13.05
C ALA A 41 -0.71 -16.04 -12.64
N LEU A 42 -0.30 -15.08 -13.47
CA LEU A 42 -0.53 -13.65 -13.21
C LEU A 42 -2.03 -13.29 -13.25
N GLU A 43 -2.82 -14.11 -13.92
CA GLU A 43 -4.28 -14.00 -14.04
C GLU A 43 -5.02 -14.70 -12.90
N ASP A 44 -4.32 -15.25 -11.89
CA ASP A 44 -4.95 -15.88 -10.73
C ASP A 44 -5.87 -14.86 -10.01
N PRO A 45 -7.17 -15.15 -9.87
CA PRO A 45 -8.12 -14.25 -9.22
C PRO A 45 -7.74 -13.86 -7.78
N ALA A 46 -6.99 -14.71 -7.07
CA ALA A 46 -6.55 -14.44 -5.71
C ALA A 46 -5.46 -13.37 -5.62
N LEU A 47 -4.74 -13.09 -6.71
CA LEU A 47 -3.77 -11.99 -6.76
C LEU A 47 -4.45 -10.66 -7.09
N ALA A 48 -5.54 -10.68 -7.84
CA ALA A 48 -6.30 -9.50 -8.27
C ALA A 48 -5.39 -8.37 -8.81
N LEU A 49 -4.38 -8.73 -9.61
CA LEU A 49 -3.33 -7.80 -10.05
C LEU A 49 -3.88 -6.75 -11.04
N PRO A 50 -3.50 -5.47 -10.88
CA PRO A 50 -3.70 -4.45 -11.90
C PRO A 50 -2.97 -4.81 -13.21
N PRO A 51 -3.53 -4.48 -14.39
CA PRO A 51 -2.93 -4.84 -15.68
C PRO A 51 -1.50 -4.34 -15.88
N ASP A 52 -1.18 -3.15 -15.36
CA ASP A 52 0.15 -2.55 -15.45
C ASP A 52 1.18 -3.29 -14.57
N LEU A 53 0.77 -3.80 -13.40
CA LEU A 53 1.62 -4.60 -12.54
C LEU A 53 1.87 -5.99 -13.14
N SER A 54 0.82 -6.63 -13.68
CA SER A 54 0.96 -7.91 -14.40
C SER A 54 1.91 -7.80 -15.60
N GLU A 55 1.79 -6.72 -16.39
CA GLU A 55 2.68 -6.51 -17.54
C GLU A 55 4.12 -6.19 -17.11
N ALA A 56 4.30 -5.43 -16.02
CA ALA A 56 5.63 -5.18 -15.47
C ALA A 56 6.31 -6.48 -15.00
N LEU A 57 5.57 -7.38 -14.33
CA LEU A 57 6.10 -8.68 -13.88
C LEU A 57 6.48 -9.57 -15.08
N ARG A 58 5.59 -9.66 -16.07
CA ARG A 58 5.81 -10.44 -17.29
C ARG A 58 7.00 -9.93 -18.09
N SER A 59 7.05 -8.63 -18.37
CA SER A 59 8.11 -8.00 -19.16
C SER A 59 9.48 -8.10 -18.46
N TRP A 60 9.52 -7.98 -17.14
CA TRP A 60 10.73 -8.22 -16.36
C TRP A 60 11.19 -9.67 -16.46
N SER A 61 10.30 -10.65 -16.21
CA SER A 61 10.65 -12.08 -16.27
C SER A 61 11.17 -12.51 -17.64
N LEU A 62 10.56 -11.98 -18.71
CA LEU A 62 10.89 -12.32 -20.09
C LEU A 62 12.05 -11.49 -20.67
N PHE A 63 12.65 -10.59 -19.89
CA PHE A 63 13.71 -9.71 -20.40
C PHE A 63 14.87 -10.52 -21.00
N PRO A 64 15.14 -10.38 -22.31
CA PRO A 64 16.19 -11.14 -22.97
C PRO A 64 17.55 -10.51 -22.67
N PHE A 65 18.50 -11.32 -22.23
CA PHE A 65 19.91 -10.91 -22.22
C PHE A 65 20.54 -11.20 -23.59
N PRO A 66 21.43 -10.32 -24.09
CA PRO A 66 22.10 -10.52 -25.38
C PRO A 66 22.81 -11.87 -25.49
N GLU A 67 22.92 -12.40 -26.72
CA GLU A 67 23.74 -13.58 -27.01
C GLU A 67 25.20 -13.28 -26.62
N GLY A 68 25.74 -14.07 -25.69
CA GLY A 68 27.02 -13.79 -25.02
C GLY A 68 26.90 -13.58 -23.50
N GLY A 69 25.67 -13.51 -22.99
CA GLY A 69 25.41 -13.36 -21.56
C GLY A 69 25.24 -11.89 -21.17
N ALA A 70 24.62 -11.68 -20.01
CA ALA A 70 24.42 -10.36 -19.44
C ALA A 70 25.75 -9.77 -18.96
N SER A 71 26.01 -8.49 -19.27
CA SER A 71 27.09 -7.78 -18.58
C SER A 71 26.74 -7.62 -17.10
N ARG A 72 27.73 -7.30 -16.26
CA ARG A 72 27.48 -6.96 -14.85
C ARG A 72 26.51 -5.80 -14.68
N SER A 73 26.53 -4.84 -15.60
CA SER A 73 25.61 -3.69 -15.59
C SER A 73 24.19 -4.13 -15.91
N ASP A 74 24.02 -4.98 -16.93
CA ASP A 74 22.70 -5.50 -17.32
C ASP A 74 22.07 -6.34 -16.22
N LEU A 75 22.88 -7.19 -15.55
CA LEU A 75 22.42 -7.96 -14.39
C LEU A 75 21.98 -7.06 -13.25
N ARG A 76 22.76 -6.01 -12.95
CA ARG A 76 22.44 -5.06 -11.90
C ARG A 76 21.13 -4.33 -12.19
N GLU A 77 20.96 -3.81 -13.40
CA GLU A 77 19.74 -3.13 -13.81
C GLU A 77 18.54 -4.07 -13.79
N HIS A 78 18.71 -5.32 -14.24
CA HIS A 78 17.66 -6.34 -14.17
C HIS A 78 17.25 -6.67 -12.73
N VAL A 79 18.21 -6.75 -11.80
CA VAL A 79 17.93 -6.95 -10.37
C VAL A 79 17.24 -5.72 -9.77
N GLU A 80 17.69 -4.51 -10.09
CA GLU A 80 17.05 -3.27 -9.61
C GLU A 80 15.59 -3.17 -10.08
N ARG A 81 15.31 -3.51 -11.36
CA ARG A 81 13.93 -3.62 -11.89
C ARG A 81 13.14 -4.74 -11.20
N GLY A 82 13.77 -5.87 -10.93
CA GLY A 82 13.15 -7.01 -10.24
C GLY A 82 12.73 -6.68 -8.82
N VAL A 83 13.59 -6.00 -8.06
CA VAL A 83 13.26 -5.51 -6.72
C VAL A 83 12.11 -4.51 -6.78
N ALA A 84 12.16 -3.54 -7.70
CA ALA A 84 11.10 -2.54 -7.85
C ALA A 84 9.73 -3.16 -8.17
N VAL A 85 9.65 -4.13 -9.09
CA VAL A 85 8.38 -4.78 -9.42
C VAL A 85 7.89 -5.70 -8.29
N ALA A 86 8.80 -6.38 -7.60
CA ALA A 86 8.46 -7.24 -6.47
C ALA A 86 7.97 -6.45 -5.25
N GLN A 87 8.53 -5.26 -4.98
CA GLN A 87 8.05 -4.34 -3.95
C GLN A 87 6.60 -3.90 -4.24
N ARG A 88 6.31 -3.50 -5.49
CA ARG A 88 4.94 -3.15 -5.92
C ARG A 88 3.97 -4.32 -5.72
N LEU A 89 4.39 -5.54 -6.03
CA LEU A 89 3.60 -6.75 -5.79
C LEU A 89 3.33 -6.96 -4.29
N ALA A 90 4.35 -6.86 -3.43
CA ALA A 90 4.20 -7.05 -2.00
C ALA A 90 3.21 -6.04 -1.39
N ARG A 91 3.28 -4.77 -1.79
CA ARG A 91 2.32 -3.73 -1.39
C ARG A 91 0.89 -4.07 -1.80
N HIS A 92 0.70 -4.44 -3.07
CA HIS A 92 -0.62 -4.76 -3.61
C HIS A 92 -1.27 -5.95 -2.89
N LEU A 93 -0.49 -7.00 -2.62
CA LEU A 93 -0.99 -8.21 -1.94
C LEU A 93 -1.21 -8.01 -0.44
N GLY A 94 -0.46 -7.10 0.19
CA GLY A 94 -0.63 -6.74 1.58
C GLY A 94 -0.31 -7.88 2.57
N PRO A 95 -0.84 -7.82 3.80
CA PRO A 95 -0.47 -8.74 4.89
C PRO A 95 -1.00 -10.17 4.70
N SER A 96 -1.92 -10.39 3.77
CA SER A 96 -2.47 -11.71 3.47
C SER A 96 -1.50 -12.61 2.70
N TRP A 97 -0.40 -12.02 2.22
CA TRP A 97 0.66 -12.72 1.50
C TRP A 97 2.03 -12.47 2.14
N ALA A 98 2.83 -13.53 2.19
CA ALA A 98 4.22 -13.50 2.60
C ALA A 98 5.10 -13.58 1.33
N VAL A 99 5.56 -12.41 0.87
CA VAL A 99 6.29 -12.28 -0.40
C VAL A 99 7.80 -12.43 -0.17
N ARG A 100 8.42 -13.34 -0.92
CA ARG A 100 9.88 -13.49 -1.01
C ARG A 100 10.37 -13.08 -2.39
N TYR A 101 11.57 -12.53 -2.44
CA TYR A 101 12.28 -12.20 -3.67
C TYR A 101 13.58 -13.00 -3.75
N TRP A 102 13.84 -13.59 -4.92
CA TRP A 102 15.13 -14.20 -5.22
C TRP A 102 16.10 -13.15 -5.75
N ASP A 103 17.10 -12.82 -4.93
CA ASP A 103 18.18 -11.90 -5.31
C ASP A 103 19.21 -12.66 -6.15
N GLU A 104 19.10 -12.57 -7.48
CA GLU A 104 20.03 -13.22 -8.42
C GLU A 104 21.49 -12.79 -8.25
N HIS A 105 21.75 -11.60 -7.68
CA HIS A 105 23.11 -11.13 -7.43
C HIS A 105 23.73 -11.81 -6.20
N GLN A 106 22.94 -12.03 -5.15
CA GLN A 106 23.41 -12.65 -3.90
C GLN A 106 23.10 -14.14 -3.79
N HIS A 107 22.31 -14.70 -4.72
CA HIS A 107 21.77 -16.06 -4.68
C HIS A 107 21.10 -16.38 -3.33
N THR A 108 20.31 -15.44 -2.82
CA THR A 108 19.59 -15.57 -1.55
C THR A 108 18.14 -15.16 -1.72
N MET A 109 17.26 -15.76 -0.92
CA MET A 109 15.90 -15.27 -0.76
C MET A 109 15.83 -14.24 0.35
N LYS A 110 15.06 -13.19 0.11
CA LYS A 110 14.79 -12.13 1.10
C LYS A 110 13.29 -11.90 1.19
N TRP A 111 12.82 -11.53 2.37
CA TRP A 111 11.45 -11.11 2.58
C TRP A 111 11.24 -9.70 2.04
N LEU A 112 10.12 -9.46 1.37
CA LEU A 112 9.68 -8.12 1.01
C LEU A 112 8.60 -7.68 1.98
N CYS A 113 8.86 -6.59 2.71
CA CYS A 113 7.81 -5.98 3.53
C CYS A 113 6.81 -5.23 2.64
N TRP A 114 5.54 -5.54 2.83
CA TRP A 114 4.42 -4.91 2.13
C TRP A 114 4.16 -3.46 2.55
N GLY A 115 4.77 -2.95 3.63
CA GLY A 115 4.55 -1.56 4.07
C GLY A 115 5.75 -0.63 3.95
N CYS A 116 6.99 -1.11 4.11
CA CYS A 116 8.16 -0.23 4.04
C CYS A 116 8.99 -0.38 2.76
N ASP A 117 8.55 -1.22 1.82
CA ASP A 117 9.24 -1.54 0.56
C ASP A 117 10.68 -2.06 0.73
N ARG A 118 11.07 -2.52 1.92
CA ARG A 118 12.44 -3.01 2.16
C ARG A 118 12.53 -4.53 2.08
N LEU A 119 13.71 -4.96 1.65
CA LEU A 119 14.15 -6.35 1.75
C LEU A 119 14.64 -6.63 3.17
N HIS A 120 14.21 -7.76 3.71
CA HIS A 120 14.48 -8.18 5.07
C HIS A 120 14.97 -9.62 5.13
N TRP A 121 15.79 -9.90 6.13
CA TRP A 121 16.23 -11.26 6.45
C TRP A 121 15.16 -12.03 7.24
N GLU A 122 14.38 -11.34 8.06
CA GLU A 122 13.32 -11.89 8.89
C GLU A 122 11.96 -11.35 8.44
N ARG A 123 10.91 -12.17 8.51
CA ARG A 123 9.56 -11.81 8.05
C ARG A 123 8.93 -10.70 8.89
N ASP A 124 9.05 -10.82 10.21
CA ASP A 124 8.24 -10.04 11.17
C ASP A 124 9.06 -8.94 11.87
N LEU A 125 10.02 -8.33 11.17
CA LEU A 125 10.88 -7.26 11.73
C LEU A 125 10.10 -6.09 12.34
N HIS A 126 8.88 -5.87 11.88
CA HIS A 126 8.02 -4.77 12.30
C HIS A 126 6.84 -5.22 13.19
N GLY A 127 6.73 -6.52 13.53
CA GLY A 127 5.57 -7.10 14.24
C GLY A 127 4.47 -7.65 13.32
N SER A 128 3.31 -8.04 13.86
CA SER A 128 2.20 -8.68 13.11
C SER A 128 0.80 -8.26 13.62
N PRO A 129 -0.01 -7.53 12.81
CA PRO A 129 0.37 -6.80 11.61
C PRO A 129 1.15 -5.51 11.97
N PRO A 130 2.20 -5.17 11.21
CA PRO A 130 3.09 -4.05 11.55
C PRO A 130 2.60 -2.66 11.14
N HIS A 131 1.65 -2.58 10.21
CA HIS A 131 1.19 -1.34 9.60
C HIS A 131 -0.34 -1.26 9.63
N PRO A 132 -0.92 -0.04 9.62
CA PRO A 132 -2.36 0.12 9.68
C PRO A 132 -3.06 -0.50 8.45
N LEU A 133 -4.12 -1.27 8.72
CA LEU A 133 -4.96 -1.92 7.71
C LEU A 133 -6.28 -1.17 7.48
N ASP A 134 -6.84 -0.63 8.57
CA ASP A 134 -8.07 0.14 8.57
C ASP A 134 -7.72 1.59 8.90
N LEU A 135 -7.70 2.43 7.88
CA LEU A 135 -7.39 3.84 7.98
C LEU A 135 -8.68 4.65 8.09
N THR A 136 -8.62 5.71 8.88
CA THR A 136 -9.65 6.74 8.95
C THR A 136 -9.06 8.05 8.47
N VAL A 137 -9.74 8.70 7.53
CA VAL A 137 -9.53 10.08 7.13
C VAL A 137 -10.56 10.93 7.85
N GLU A 138 -10.11 11.83 8.70
CA GLU A 138 -10.98 12.67 9.53
C GLU A 138 -10.36 14.05 9.70
N GLY A 139 -11.18 15.07 9.48
CA GLY A 139 -10.75 16.45 9.64
C GLY A 139 -10.95 16.90 11.08
N GLU A 140 -9.87 16.98 11.84
CA GLU A 140 -9.91 17.44 13.23
C GLU A 140 -8.86 18.52 13.50
N PHE A 141 -9.26 19.50 14.31
CA PHE A 141 -8.43 20.65 14.64
C PHE A 141 -7.15 20.24 15.36
N LYS A 142 -5.99 20.63 14.82
CA LYS A 142 -4.64 20.33 15.35
C LYS A 142 -4.22 18.86 15.31
N TYR A 143 -4.96 17.99 14.63
CA TYR A 143 -4.59 16.58 14.47
C TYR A 143 -4.15 16.26 13.05
N GLY A 144 -3.44 15.14 12.90
CA GLY A 144 -3.08 14.59 11.61
C GLY A 144 -4.33 14.14 10.84
N PRO A 145 -4.29 14.16 9.49
CA PRO A 145 -5.46 13.81 8.67
C PRO A 145 -5.77 12.31 8.64
N LEU A 146 -4.88 11.46 9.18
CA LEU A 146 -4.99 10.00 9.15
C LEU A 146 -4.96 9.40 10.56
N ARG A 147 -5.79 8.37 10.76
CA ARG A 147 -5.86 7.59 12.01
C ARG A 147 -6.00 6.11 11.72
N ALA A 148 -5.53 5.28 12.64
CA ALA A 148 -5.83 3.86 12.62
C ALA A 148 -5.91 3.29 14.04
N GLU A 149 -6.82 2.36 14.26
CA GLU A 149 -6.96 1.69 15.56
C GLU A 149 -5.68 0.93 15.90
N GLY A 150 -5.19 1.09 17.14
CA GLY A 150 -3.93 0.48 17.59
C GLY A 150 -2.65 1.17 17.09
N PHE A 151 -2.75 2.10 16.13
CA PHE A 151 -1.64 2.91 15.62
C PHE A 151 -1.70 4.36 16.10
N GLY A 152 -2.90 4.91 16.26
CA GLY A 152 -3.14 6.30 16.64
C GLY A 152 -3.25 7.24 15.44
N ASP A 153 -3.04 8.53 15.69
CA ASP A 153 -3.04 9.59 14.67
C ASP A 153 -1.64 9.72 14.08
N PHE A 154 -1.55 9.85 12.76
CA PHE A 154 -0.26 9.89 12.06
C PHE A 154 -0.31 10.75 10.80
N PHE A 155 0.87 11.06 10.28
CA PHE A 155 1.03 11.87 9.08
C PHE A 155 1.04 11.02 7.81
N PRO A 156 0.60 11.56 6.66
CA PRO A 156 0.55 10.82 5.40
C PRO A 156 1.90 10.24 4.93
N ASP A 157 3.00 10.83 5.37
CA ASP A 157 4.38 10.46 5.07
C ASP A 157 5.11 9.77 6.24
N ASP A 158 4.38 9.37 7.28
CA ASP A 158 4.98 8.61 8.39
C ASP A 158 5.54 7.26 7.89
N PRO A 159 6.86 7.04 7.97
CA PRO A 159 7.48 5.82 7.47
C PRO A 159 7.03 4.57 8.25
N ALA A 160 6.56 4.71 9.48
CA ALA A 160 6.03 3.59 10.27
C ALA A 160 4.65 3.13 9.75
N ALA A 161 3.88 4.04 9.15
CA ALA A 161 2.58 3.71 8.55
C ALA A 161 2.72 3.03 7.18
N GLY A 162 3.81 3.31 6.45
CA GLY A 162 4.15 2.59 5.23
C GLY A 162 3.11 2.75 4.11
N LEU A 163 2.67 3.99 3.86
CA LEU A 163 1.59 4.28 2.91
C LEU A 163 2.07 4.54 1.46
N ASP A 164 3.36 4.84 1.26
CA ASP A 164 3.98 5.23 -0.03
C ASP A 164 3.05 6.07 -0.94
N LEU A 165 2.37 7.06 -0.36
CA LEU A 165 1.43 7.90 -1.10
C LEU A 165 2.20 8.86 -2.02
N PRO A 166 1.67 9.16 -3.23
CA PRO A 166 2.26 10.17 -4.09
C PRO A 166 2.43 11.52 -3.38
N ASN A 167 3.55 12.21 -3.61
CA ASN A 167 3.85 13.50 -2.98
C ASN A 167 2.74 14.54 -3.14
N GLU A 168 2.03 14.52 -4.27
CA GLU A 168 0.87 15.39 -4.51
C GLU A 168 -0.29 15.12 -3.55
N LEU A 169 -0.56 13.84 -3.23
CA LEU A 169 -1.62 13.43 -2.33
C LEU A 169 -1.24 13.71 -0.88
N VAL A 170 0.02 13.46 -0.51
CA VAL A 170 0.60 13.88 0.78
C VAL A 170 0.42 15.39 0.97
N THR A 171 0.81 16.20 -0.02
CA THR A 171 0.68 17.66 0.03
C THR A 171 -0.78 18.11 0.16
N ALA A 172 -1.68 17.44 -0.57
CA ALA A 172 -3.11 17.77 -0.52
C ALA A 172 -3.73 17.44 0.85
N LEU A 173 -3.36 16.32 1.48
CA LEU A 173 -3.78 15.96 2.84
C LEU A 173 -3.29 16.97 3.87
N TYR A 174 -2.03 17.39 3.80
CA TYR A 174 -1.49 18.44 4.66
C TYR A 174 -2.21 19.78 4.48
N THR A 175 -2.46 20.16 3.23
CA THR A 175 -3.17 21.41 2.89
C THR A 175 -4.58 21.38 3.46
N TRP A 176 -5.30 20.27 3.27
CA TRP A 176 -6.65 20.10 3.78
C TRP A 176 -6.72 20.20 5.31
N ALA A 177 -5.82 19.52 6.04
CA ALA A 177 -5.76 19.60 7.50
C ALA A 177 -5.48 21.04 7.98
N ARG A 178 -4.55 21.75 7.33
CA ARG A 178 -4.27 23.16 7.63
C ARG A 178 -5.47 24.08 7.34
N ASP A 179 -6.16 23.86 6.23
CA ASP A 179 -7.30 24.71 5.85
C ASP A 179 -8.49 24.53 6.82
N ILE A 180 -8.65 23.35 7.42
CA ILE A 180 -9.58 23.10 8.53
C ILE A 180 -9.19 23.93 9.75
N ASP A 181 -7.91 23.88 10.14
CA ASP A 181 -7.37 24.68 11.25
C ASP A 181 -7.61 26.19 11.05
N ASP A 182 -7.31 26.69 9.85
CA ASP A 182 -7.47 28.10 9.51
C ASP A 182 -8.94 28.51 9.48
N THR A 183 -9.83 27.66 8.96
CA THR A 183 -11.26 27.94 8.90
C THR A 183 -11.87 27.98 10.29
N LEU A 184 -11.60 26.99 11.15
CA LEU A 184 -12.10 27.01 12.54
C LEU A 184 -11.62 28.23 13.31
N ASN A 185 -10.36 28.64 13.14
CA ASN A 185 -9.84 29.84 13.78
C ASN A 185 -10.53 31.12 13.30
N ARG A 186 -10.96 31.19 12.03
CA ARG A 186 -11.74 32.32 11.49
C ARG A 186 -13.17 32.32 12.04
N ASP A 187 -13.84 31.18 12.04
CA ASP A 187 -15.19 31.03 12.61
C ASP A 187 -15.23 31.49 14.08
N LEU A 188 -14.26 31.03 14.88
CA LEU A 188 -14.17 31.39 16.30
C LEU A 188 -13.86 32.87 16.54
N ARG A 189 -13.13 33.51 15.61
CA ARG A 189 -12.78 34.93 15.67
C ARG A 189 -13.96 35.81 15.32
N ASP A 190 -14.60 35.53 14.19
CA ASP A 190 -15.62 36.40 13.61
C ASP A 190 -16.99 36.17 14.28
N ARG A 191 -17.25 34.94 14.77
CA ARG A 191 -18.48 34.54 15.49
C ARG A 191 -19.77 34.91 14.77
N GLU A 192 -19.72 34.90 13.44
CA GLU A 192 -20.84 35.20 12.57
C GLU A 192 -21.38 33.87 12.03
N GLU A 193 -22.58 33.52 12.47
CA GLU A 193 -23.24 32.27 12.09
C GLU A 193 -23.39 32.18 10.56
N GLY A 194 -23.05 31.02 9.99
CA GLY A 194 -23.22 30.75 8.56
C GLY A 194 -22.16 31.36 7.64
N LYS A 195 -21.30 32.26 8.14
CA LYS A 195 -20.32 32.99 7.33
C LYS A 195 -19.38 32.08 6.54
N TYR A 196 -19.01 30.94 7.12
CA TYR A 196 -18.02 30.02 6.58
C TYR A 196 -18.61 28.66 6.18
N ASP A 197 -19.94 28.51 6.15
CA ASP A 197 -20.61 27.24 5.80
C ASP A 197 -20.20 26.72 4.42
N ALA A 198 -20.01 27.62 3.45
CA ALA A 198 -19.55 27.25 2.12
C ALA A 198 -18.13 26.66 2.14
N GLU A 199 -17.25 27.19 3.00
CA GLU A 199 -15.89 26.70 3.17
C GLU A 199 -15.89 25.35 3.88
N TRP A 200 -16.70 25.19 4.95
CA TRP A 200 -16.88 23.91 5.62
C TRP A 200 -17.41 22.83 4.67
N ARG A 201 -18.40 23.17 3.83
CA ARG A 201 -18.90 22.26 2.81
C ARG A 201 -17.84 21.92 1.76
N ARG A 202 -16.99 22.86 1.37
CA ARG A 202 -15.85 22.59 0.48
C ARG A 202 -14.90 21.59 1.13
N LEU A 203 -14.47 21.84 2.37
CA LEU A 203 -13.54 20.99 3.11
C LEU A 203 -14.10 19.58 3.33
N PHE A 204 -15.40 19.46 3.56
CA PHE A 204 -16.07 18.16 3.68
C PHE A 204 -15.94 17.33 2.38
N HIS A 205 -16.29 17.91 1.23
CA HIS A 205 -16.17 17.21 -0.05
C HIS A 205 -14.70 16.92 -0.41
N THR A 206 -13.79 17.86 -0.14
CA THR A 206 -12.35 17.64 -0.32
C THR A 206 -11.85 16.46 0.52
N GLY A 207 -12.30 16.32 1.77
CA GLY A 207 -11.94 15.19 2.62
C GLY A 207 -12.41 13.85 2.06
N ALA A 208 -13.65 13.77 1.57
CA ALA A 208 -14.17 12.57 0.92
C ALA A 208 -13.39 12.21 -0.36
N ASP A 209 -13.07 13.19 -1.21
CA ASP A 209 -12.28 12.99 -2.41
C ASP A 209 -10.85 12.51 -2.10
N LEU A 210 -10.23 13.08 -1.06
CA LEU A 210 -8.91 12.65 -0.61
C LEU A 210 -8.95 11.22 -0.06
N ALA A 211 -9.96 10.85 0.72
CA ALA A 211 -10.11 9.48 1.24
C ALA A 211 -10.25 8.45 0.12
N ARG A 212 -11.05 8.74 -0.90
CA ARG A 212 -11.18 7.89 -2.09
C ARG A 212 -9.86 7.75 -2.85
N ARG A 213 -9.11 8.84 -3.04
CA ARG A 213 -7.78 8.79 -3.68
C ARG A 213 -6.78 7.99 -2.85
N VAL A 214 -6.77 8.16 -1.53
CA VAL A 214 -5.92 7.33 -0.65
C VAL A 214 -6.29 5.86 -0.79
N ALA A 215 -7.58 5.51 -0.84
CA ALA A 215 -8.00 4.12 -1.05
C ALA A 215 -7.51 3.56 -2.39
N HIS A 216 -7.62 4.34 -3.47
CA HIS A 216 -7.11 3.97 -4.80
C HIS A 216 -5.62 3.64 -4.76
N GLU A 217 -4.80 4.55 -4.21
CA GLU A 217 -3.34 4.39 -4.13
C GLU A 217 -2.93 3.21 -3.23
N LEU A 218 -3.66 2.99 -2.12
CA LEU A 218 -3.38 1.91 -1.18
C LEU A 218 -3.88 0.54 -1.67
N GLY A 219 -4.72 0.52 -2.70
CA GLY A 219 -5.25 -0.70 -3.28
C GLY A 219 -6.12 -1.52 -2.33
N PRO A 220 -6.37 -2.80 -2.65
CA PRO A 220 -7.32 -3.64 -1.92
C PRO A 220 -6.80 -4.14 -0.57
N ALA A 221 -5.50 -4.00 -0.28
CA ALA A 221 -4.90 -4.47 0.96
C ALA A 221 -5.34 -3.68 2.20
N ARG A 222 -5.81 -2.45 2.02
CA ARG A 222 -6.19 -1.53 3.10
C ARG A 222 -7.61 -1.00 2.88
N LYS A 223 -8.29 -0.71 3.99
CA LYS A 223 -9.56 0.00 3.98
C LYS A 223 -9.34 1.44 4.40
N VAL A 224 -10.05 2.35 3.77
CA VAL A 224 -10.00 3.78 4.09
C VAL A 224 -11.41 4.26 4.33
N THR A 225 -11.67 4.79 5.51
CA THR A 225 -12.97 5.32 5.92
C THR A 225 -12.89 6.82 6.08
N TYR A 226 -13.74 7.57 5.38
CA TYR A 226 -13.93 8.99 5.66
C TYR A 226 -14.96 9.16 6.77
N LYS A 227 -14.61 9.88 7.84
CA LYS A 227 -15.53 10.16 8.98
C LYS A 227 -16.08 11.59 9.02
N GLY A 228 -15.72 12.44 8.06
CA GLY A 228 -16.18 13.83 8.04
C GLY A 228 -15.23 14.77 8.77
N LEU A 229 -15.79 15.84 9.33
CA LEU A 229 -15.09 16.88 10.07
C LEU A 229 -15.62 16.90 11.51
N ALA A 230 -14.76 16.62 12.50
CA ALA A 230 -15.15 16.43 13.89
C ALA A 230 -15.84 17.65 14.55
N ASN A 231 -15.68 18.84 13.97
CA ASN A 231 -16.19 20.12 14.51
C ASN A 231 -17.03 20.94 13.50
N GLY A 232 -17.43 20.37 12.36
CA GLY A 232 -17.88 21.12 11.17
C GLY A 232 -19.38 21.37 11.00
N GLY A 233 -20.24 21.08 11.99
CA GLY A 233 -21.67 21.48 12.00
C GLY A 233 -22.60 20.96 10.89
N LEU A 234 -22.07 20.41 9.80
CA LEU A 234 -22.79 19.85 8.67
C LEU A 234 -22.92 18.34 8.88
N ASP A 235 -24.16 17.90 9.14
CA ASP A 235 -24.67 16.53 9.12
C ASP A 235 -23.74 15.43 9.64
N ALA A 236 -24.10 14.93 10.83
CA ALA A 236 -23.51 13.75 11.43
C ALA A 236 -23.39 12.59 10.43
N LEU A 237 -22.17 12.05 10.33
CA LEU A 237 -21.87 10.64 10.08
C LEU A 237 -22.52 10.01 8.83
N THR A 238 -22.17 10.49 7.64
CA THR A 238 -22.03 9.57 6.51
C THR A 238 -20.58 9.09 6.50
N SER A 239 -20.30 8.02 7.24
CA SER A 239 -19.04 7.31 7.08
C SER A 239 -19.07 6.57 5.75
N VAL A 240 -18.12 6.84 4.87
CA VAL A 240 -17.98 6.12 3.61
C VAL A 240 -16.66 5.39 3.65
N THR A 241 -16.68 4.10 3.30
CA THR A 241 -15.49 3.25 3.31
C THR A 241 -15.17 2.77 1.92
N TRP A 242 -13.90 2.83 1.55
CA TRP A 242 -13.38 2.29 0.30
C TRP A 242 -12.30 1.23 0.58
N GLN A 243 -12.14 0.31 -0.37
CA GLN A 243 -11.07 -0.66 -0.45
C GLN A 243 -10.61 -0.72 -1.90
N GLY A 244 -9.43 -0.14 -2.21
CA GLY A 244 -9.08 0.21 -3.59
C GLY A 244 -10.10 1.19 -4.19
N ASP A 245 -10.54 0.90 -5.42
CA ASP A 245 -11.58 1.67 -6.14
C ASP A 245 -13.02 1.34 -5.73
N ARG A 246 -13.21 0.35 -4.85
CA ARG A 246 -14.53 -0.13 -4.47
C ARG A 246 -15.03 0.56 -3.20
N GLU A 247 -16.20 1.18 -3.28
CA GLU A 247 -16.97 1.61 -2.12
C GLU A 247 -17.70 0.41 -1.47
N LEU A 248 -17.72 0.37 -0.13
CA LEU A 248 -18.25 -0.74 0.68
C LEU A 248 -19.58 -0.41 1.36
#